data_AF-A0A679FKN7-F1
#
_entry.id   AF-A0A679FKN7-F1
#
_cell.length_a   1.000
_cell.length_b   1.000
_cell.length_c   1.000
_cell.angle_alpha   90.00
_cell.angle_beta   90.00
_cell.angle_gamma   90.00
#
_symmetry.space_group_name_H-M   'P 1'
#
loop_
_entity.id
_entity.type
_entity.pdbx_description
1 polymer ?
#
loop_
_entity_poly.entity_id
_entity_poly.type
_entity_poly.pdbx_seq_one_letter_code
_entity_poly.pdbx_strand_id
1 'polypeptide(L)' 'MDVRIRAIYESSYLNIISTLFKDLDIPQLIDHLVPVNPQCPTRASDVVGLITWIS' A
#
# COMPACT_ATOMS: atom_id res chain seq x y z
N MET A 1 -17.05 -19.85 3.40
CA MET A 1 -16.17 -18.72 3.03
C MET A 1 -14.83 -19.35 2.67
N ASP A 2 -14.41 -19.29 1.41
CA ASP A 2 -13.19 -19.93 0.90
C ASP A 2 -12.07 -18.89 0.80
N VAL A 3 -11.03 -19.01 1.63
CA VAL A 3 -9.88 -18.12 1.62
C VAL A 3 -8.72 -18.86 0.98
N ARG A 4 -8.28 -18.39 -0.19
CA ARG A 4 -7.13 -18.95 -0.91
C ARG A 4 -5.92 -18.06 -0.76
N ILE A 5 -4.95 -18.52 0.04
CA ILE A 5 -3.65 -17.87 0.17
C ILE A 5 -2.87 -18.10 -1.12
N ARG A 6 -2.50 -17.02 -1.80
CA ARG A 6 -1.73 -17.10 -3.07
C ARG A 6 -0.22 -17.13 -2.85
N ALA A 7 0.27 -16.45 -1.81
CA ALA A 7 1.68 -16.37 -1.48
C ALA A 7 1.87 -15.95 -0.02
N ILE A 8 2.99 -16.36 0.56
CA ILE A 8 3.50 -15.92 1.86
C ILE A 8 4.89 -15.34 1.58
N TYR A 9 5.14 -14.13 2.04
CA TYR A 9 6.42 -13.44 1.85
C TYR A 9 7.11 -13.23 3.19
N GLU A 10 8.44 -13.36 3.20
CA GLU A 10 9.28 -12.99 4.33
C GLU A 10 9.14 -11.49 4.64
N SER A 11 9.22 -11.15 5.93
CA SER A 11 9.09 -9.75 6.36
C SER A 11 10.19 -8.85 5.79
N SER A 12 11.39 -9.39 5.58
CA SER A 12 12.51 -8.68 4.94
C SER A 12 12.18 -8.23 3.52
N TYR A 13 11.40 -9.03 2.78
CA TYR A 13 10.95 -8.68 1.43
C TYR A 13 9.93 -7.53 1.47
N LEU A 14 8.99 -7.59 2.41
CA LEU A 14 8.02 -6.50 2.63
C LEU A 14 8.72 -5.21 3.05
N ASN A 15 9.80 -5.31 3.83
CA ASN A 15 10.60 -4.15 4.22
C ASN A 15 11.28 -3.46 3.03
N ILE A 16 11.87 -4.22 2.12
CA ILE A 16 12.45 -3.67 0.88
C ILE A 16 11.38 -2.93 0.07
N ILE A 17 10.19 -3.53 -0.09
CA ILE A 17 9.08 -2.90 -0.79
C ILE A 17 8.63 -1.63 -0.07
N SER A 18 8.52 -1.66 1.27
CA SER A 18 8.15 -0.51 2.10
C SER A 18 9.12 0.66 1.91
N THR A 19 10.42 0.39 1.94
CA THR A 19 11.46 1.41 1.69
C THR A 19 11.35 1.99 0.30
N LEU A 20 11.21 1.14 -0.74
CA LEU A 20 11.09 1.61 -2.12
C LEU A 20 9.86 2.50 -2.34
N PHE A 21 8.72 2.16 -1.73
CA PHE A 21 7.51 2.97 -1.82
C PHE A 21 7.67 4.35 -1.18
N LYS A 22 8.39 4.42 -0.06
CA LYS A 22 8.70 5.69 0.63
C LYS A 22 9.70 6.53 -0.17
N ASP A 23 10.80 5.93 -0.61
CA ASP A 23 11.88 6.63 -1.30
C ASP A 23 11.45 7.20 -2.66
N LEU A 24 10.54 6.51 -3.35
CA LEU A 24 10.01 6.93 -4.65
C LEU A 24 8.74 7.79 -4.55
N ASP A 25 8.28 8.09 -3.33
CA ASP A 25 7.08 8.87 -3.04
C ASP A 25 5.80 8.37 -3.77
N ILE A 26 5.73 7.05 -3.97
CA ILE A 26 4.67 6.38 -4.71
C ILE A 26 3.28 6.63 -4.09
N PRO A 27 3.09 6.63 -2.76
CA PRO A 27 1.77 6.91 -2.18
C PRO A 27 1.21 8.27 -2.60
N GLN A 28 2.03 9.33 -2.62
CA GLN A 28 1.60 10.67 -3.03
C GLN A 28 1.30 10.73 -4.53
N LEU A 29 2.10 10.04 -5.34
CA LEU A 29 1.83 9.89 -6.77
C LEU A 29 0.48 9.18 -7.02
N ILE A 30 0.19 8.13 -6.26
CA ILE A 30 -1.09 7.41 -6.36
C ILE A 30 -2.26 8.34 -6.03
N ASP A 31 -2.17 9.15 -4.99
CA ASP A 31 -3.24 10.09 -4.62
C ASP A 31 -3.49 11.16 -5.68
N HIS A 32 -2.48 11.52 -6.45
CA HIS A 32 -2.64 12.42 -7.59
C HIS A 32 -3.34 11.74 -8.78
N LEU A 33 -3.05 10.47 -9.01
CA LEU A 33 -3.56 9.70 -10.14
C LEU A 33 -4.95 9.10 -9.88
N VAL A 34 -5.27 8.81 -8.63
CA VAL A 34 -6.52 8.15 -8.22
C VAL A 34 -7.36 9.18 -7.46
N PRO A 35 -8.43 9.73 -8.09
CA PRO A 35 -9.28 10.70 -7.43
C PRO A 35 -10.00 10.07 -6.24
N VAL A 36 -10.06 10.83 -5.14
CA VAL A 36 -10.78 10.42 -3.94
C VAL A 36 -12.28 10.42 -4.21
N ASN A 37 -12.95 9.33 -3.84
CA ASN A 37 -14.39 9.27 -3.87
C ASN A 37 -14.97 10.17 -2.75
N PRO A 38 -15.80 11.18 -3.05
CA PRO A 38 -16.38 12.05 -2.01
C PRO A 38 -17.23 11.31 -0.97
N GLN A 39 -17.82 10.17 -1.34
CA GLN A 39 -18.65 9.35 -0.45
C GLN A 39 -17.82 8.39 0.43
N CYS A 40 -16.52 8.24 0.13
CA CYS A 40 -15.58 7.43 0.88
C CYS A 40 -14.23 8.14 0.89
N PRO A 41 -13.96 9.01 1.90
CA PRO A 41 -12.77 9.87 1.94
C PRO A 41 -11.48 9.10 2.29
N THR A 42 -11.39 7.83 1.90
CA THR A 42 -10.19 7.01 2.01
C THR A 42 -9.37 7.23 0.75
N ARG A 43 -8.13 7.69 0.93
CA ARG A 43 -7.18 7.83 -0.17
C ARG A 43 -6.55 6.48 -0.49
N ALA A 44 -6.10 6.31 -1.72
CA ALA A 44 -5.42 5.08 -2.09
C ALA A 44 -4.06 4.96 -1.36
N SER A 45 -3.40 6.09 -1.05
CA SER A 45 -2.23 6.12 -0.18
C SER A 45 -2.49 5.61 1.24
N ASP A 46 -3.67 5.83 1.81
CA ASP A 46 -4.01 5.36 3.17
C ASP A 46 -3.98 3.83 3.23
N VAL A 47 -4.44 3.17 2.16
CA VAL A 47 -4.44 1.70 2.04
C VAL A 47 -3.03 1.17 1.80
N VAL A 48 -2.27 1.81 0.91
CA VAL A 48 -0.88 1.42 0.62
C VAL A 48 0.01 1.64 1.84
N GLY A 49 -0.22 2.72 2.59
CA GLY A 49 0.48 3.06 3.82
C GLY A 49 0.43 1.94 4.86
N LEU A 50 -0.70 1.23 4.96
CA LEU A 50 -0.84 0.08 5.87
C LEU A 50 0.13 -1.07 5.54
N ILE A 51 0.51 -1.24 4.27
CA ILE A 51 1.51 -2.23 3.86
C ILE A 51 2.91 -1.79 4.29
N THR A 52 3.18 -0.49 4.22
CA THR A 52 4.48 0.10 4.56
C THR A 52 4.73 0.30 6.06
N TRP A 53 3.68 0.23 6.90
CA TRP A 53 3.75 0.39 8.35
C TRP A 53 4.13 -0.90 9.10
N ILE A 54 3.99 -2.06 8.43
CA ILE A 54 4.24 -3.38 9.02
C ILE A 54 5.74 -3.77 8.93
N SER A 55 6.56 -2.92 8.30
CA SER A 55 8.02 -3.10 8.15
C SER A 55 8.79 -2.08 8.96
#